data_AF-A0A9N8Z4M0-F1
#
_entry.id   AF-A0A9N8Z4M0-F1
#
_cell.length_a   1.000
_cell.length_b   1.000
_cell.length_c   1.000
_cell.angle_alpha   90.00
_cell.angle_beta   90.00
_cell.angle_gamma   90.00
#
_symmetry.space_group_name_H-M   'P 1'
#
loop_
_entity.id
_entity.type
_entity.pdbx_description
1 polymer ?
#
loop_
_entity_poly.entity_id
_entity_poly.type
_entity_poly.pdbx_seq_one_letter_code
_entity_poly.pdbx_strand_id
1 'polypeptide(L)'
;MSTPNHIVQLTRLDDLSKNWSTIHSQSCNLFSSLVNILTQRQATSNVLHSSQSKVSRIITNTTIVSTNILDQIFQPQTLTRVIYKQSREIEEILSKIHKILEEFETIVKSMRKILLQNDKIVSADISISLSNLYITRIVDMYEKELMYKRNLVLGGALVIDHSEYENNETNNLGGIAIKPGIDGVKLIAERWAAQPYLEFEIEEEMVDRINIWKKVKEFEKLNK
;
A
#
# COMPACT_ATOMS: atom_id res chain seq x y z
N MET A 1 8.98 2.47 42.24
CA MET A 1 7.66 1.92 41.89
C MET A 1 7.71 1.39 40.46
N SER A 2 7.17 0.19 40.23
CA SER A 2 7.12 -0.46 38.91
C SER A 2 6.21 0.31 37.95
N THR A 3 6.51 0.27 36.65
CA THR A 3 5.64 0.85 35.62
C THR A 3 4.31 0.07 35.61
N PRO A 4 3.15 0.74 35.65
CA PRO A 4 1.87 0.06 35.52
C PRO A 4 1.80 -0.75 34.22
N ASN A 5 1.33 -1.99 34.29
CA ASN A 5 1.37 -2.92 33.16
C ASN A 5 0.62 -2.37 31.92
N HIS A 6 -0.49 -1.66 32.13
CA HIS A 6 -1.25 -1.00 31.06
C HIS A 6 -0.42 0.07 30.32
N ILE A 7 0.42 0.87 31.01
CA ILE A 7 1.27 1.87 30.35
C ILE A 7 2.36 1.21 29.50
N VAL A 8 2.92 0.08 29.97
CA VAL A 8 3.88 -0.70 29.17
C VAL A 8 3.23 -1.19 27.88
N GLN A 9 1.98 -1.68 27.96
CA GLN A 9 1.23 -2.14 26.81
C GLN A 9 0.89 -1.00 25.84
N LEU A 10 0.44 0.16 26.35
CA LEU A 10 0.18 1.35 25.53
C LEU A 10 1.46 1.85 24.83
N THR A 11 2.60 1.85 25.53
CA THR A 11 3.89 2.23 24.91
C THR A 11 4.26 1.27 23.78
N ARG A 12 4.05 -0.03 23.97
CA ARG A 12 4.29 -1.02 22.91
C ARG A 12 3.33 -0.89 21.74
N LEU A 13 2.07 -0.47 21.98
CA LEU A 13 1.12 -0.17 20.90
C LEU A 13 1.55 1.06 20.12
N ASP A 14 1.97 2.13 20.79
CA ASP A 14 2.53 3.35 20.16
C ASP A 14 3.73 3.02 19.25
N ASP A 15 4.66 2.19 19.71
CA ASP A 15 5.79 1.72 18.88
C ASP A 15 5.32 0.95 17.64
N LEU A 16 4.30 0.10 17.78
CA LEU A 16 3.72 -0.67 16.67
C LEU A 16 2.95 0.25 15.68
N SER A 17 2.25 1.27 16.17
CA SER A 17 1.60 2.29 15.35
C SER A 17 2.61 3.10 14.52
N LYS A 18 3.75 3.47 15.13
CA LYS A 18 4.86 4.13 14.41
C LYS A 18 5.48 3.23 13.34
N ASN A 19 5.66 1.95 13.64
CA ASN A 19 6.14 0.98 12.66
C ASN A 19 5.15 0.85 11.50
N TRP A 20 3.84 0.80 11.81
CA TRP A 20 2.80 0.79 10.79
C TRP A 20 2.88 2.02 9.89
N SER A 21 2.96 3.22 10.48
CA SER A 21 3.09 4.48 9.74
C SER A 21 4.32 4.50 8.82
N THR A 22 5.45 3.96 9.31
CA THR A 22 6.69 3.85 8.53
C THR A 22 6.52 2.95 7.30
N ILE A 23 5.97 1.75 7.49
CA ILE A 23 5.69 0.80 6.40
C ILE A 23 4.65 1.40 5.44
N HIS A 24 3.64 2.10 5.97
CA HIS A 24 2.63 2.78 5.17
C HIS A 24 3.25 3.83 4.26
N SER A 25 4.10 4.71 4.78
CA SER A 25 4.81 5.70 3.96
C SER A 25 5.66 5.04 2.86
N GLN A 26 6.40 3.98 3.19
CA GLN A 26 7.17 3.22 2.20
C GLN A 26 6.29 2.61 1.11
N SER A 27 5.14 2.05 1.49
CA SER A 27 4.18 1.46 0.55
C SER A 27 3.56 2.49 -0.40
N CYS A 28 3.28 3.71 0.07
CA CYS A 28 2.79 4.81 -0.77
C CYS A 28 3.83 5.21 -1.83
N ASN A 29 5.13 5.16 -1.48
CA ASN A 29 6.21 5.38 -2.45
C ASN A 29 6.26 4.28 -3.51
N LEU A 30 6.00 3.01 -3.15
CA LEU A 30 5.90 1.92 -4.11
C LEU A 30 4.72 2.11 -5.07
N PHE A 31 3.55 2.49 -4.56
CA PHE A 31 2.39 2.80 -5.39
C PHE A 31 2.66 3.97 -6.36
N SER A 32 3.31 5.02 -5.88
CA SER A 32 3.71 6.16 -6.72
C SER A 32 4.67 5.72 -7.83
N SER A 33 5.65 4.88 -7.48
CA SER A 33 6.60 4.30 -8.44
C SER A 33 5.90 3.42 -9.47
N LEU A 34 4.95 2.60 -9.03
CA LEU A 34 4.16 1.74 -9.89
C LEU A 34 3.33 2.55 -10.91
N VAL A 35 2.61 3.58 -10.45
CA VAL A 35 1.84 4.49 -11.31
C VAL A 35 2.76 5.16 -12.35
N ASN A 36 3.95 5.59 -11.92
CA ASN A 36 4.92 6.22 -12.82
C ASN A 36 5.40 5.27 -13.92
N ILE A 37 5.82 4.05 -13.56
CA ILE A 37 6.32 3.07 -14.54
C ILE A 37 5.20 2.63 -15.48
N LEU A 38 3.98 2.44 -14.96
CA LEU A 38 2.83 2.14 -15.80
C LEU A 38 2.55 3.28 -16.81
N THR A 39 2.62 4.53 -16.36
CA THR A 39 2.40 5.70 -17.23
C THR A 39 3.48 5.78 -18.31
N GLN A 40 4.74 5.55 -17.94
CA GLN A 40 5.85 5.48 -18.89
C GLN A 40 5.69 4.31 -19.88
N ARG A 41 5.27 3.14 -19.41
CA ARG A 41 5.03 1.97 -20.26
C ARG A 41 3.93 2.23 -21.28
N GLN A 42 2.82 2.85 -20.87
CA GLN A 42 1.76 3.24 -21.80
C GLN A 42 2.24 4.25 -22.84
N ALA A 43 3.05 5.24 -22.44
CA ALA A 43 3.66 6.18 -23.39
C ALA A 43 4.59 5.46 -24.39
N THR A 44 5.46 4.55 -23.93
CA THR A 44 6.33 3.74 -24.78
C THR A 44 5.53 2.87 -25.75
N SER A 45 4.45 2.24 -25.27
CA SER A 45 3.55 1.41 -26.07
C SER A 45 2.89 2.22 -27.19
N ASN A 46 2.35 3.40 -26.87
CA ASN A 46 1.76 4.31 -27.84
C ASN A 46 2.75 4.71 -28.94
N VAL A 47 4.01 4.98 -28.57
CA VAL A 47 5.08 5.29 -29.54
C VAL A 47 5.36 4.08 -30.43
N LEU A 48 5.49 2.87 -29.87
CA LEU A 48 5.73 1.64 -30.62
C LEU A 48 4.64 1.38 -31.67
N HIS A 49 3.37 1.49 -31.29
CA HIS A 49 2.23 1.34 -32.22
C HIS A 49 2.22 2.43 -33.30
N SER A 50 2.56 3.67 -32.95
CA SER A 50 2.67 4.75 -33.92
C SER A 50 3.81 4.53 -34.93
N SER A 51 4.94 3.95 -34.51
CA SER A 51 6.07 3.62 -35.40
C SER A 51 5.74 2.44 -36.31
N GLN A 52 5.08 1.40 -35.80
CA GLN A 52 4.67 0.24 -36.60
C GLN A 52 3.67 0.62 -37.70
N SER A 53 2.66 1.43 -37.38
CA SER A 53 1.68 1.90 -38.39
C SER A 53 2.30 2.75 -39.51
N LYS A 54 3.38 3.49 -39.22
CA LYS A 54 4.14 4.27 -40.21
C LYS A 54 4.97 3.36 -41.13
N VAL A 55 5.65 2.35 -40.58
CA VAL A 55 6.41 1.36 -41.37
C VAL A 55 5.51 0.59 -42.34
N SER A 56 4.31 0.19 -41.91
CA SER A 56 3.35 -0.52 -42.77
C SER A 56 2.88 0.31 -43.98
N ARG A 57 2.81 1.64 -43.86
CA ARG A 57 2.39 2.54 -44.97
C ARG A 57 3.50 2.81 -45.99
N ILE A 58 4.77 2.67 -45.62
CA ILE A 58 5.91 2.90 -46.53
C ILE A 58 6.10 1.68 -47.44
N ILE A 59 5.83 0.47 -46.95
CA ILE A 59 6.00 -0.77 -47.73
C ILE A 59 4.96 -0.86 -48.89
N THR A 60 3.80 -0.22 -48.75
CA THR A 60 2.77 -0.20 -49.81
C THR A 60 2.99 0.86 -50.88
N ASN A 61 3.81 1.89 -50.62
CA ASN A 61 4.08 2.98 -51.57
C ASN A 61 5.58 3.03 -51.88
N THR A 62 6.01 2.30 -52.92
CA THR A 62 7.40 2.27 -53.40
C THR A 62 7.83 3.63 -53.93
N THR A 63 8.42 4.46 -53.07
CA THR A 63 9.39 5.49 -53.47
C THR A 63 10.41 5.63 -52.35
N ILE A 64 11.59 5.06 -52.58
CA ILE A 64 12.68 4.95 -51.60
C ILE A 64 13.29 6.34 -51.40
N VAL A 65 12.93 7.02 -50.31
CA VAL A 65 13.71 8.13 -49.77
C VAL A 65 14.66 7.56 -48.72
N SER A 66 15.92 7.45 -49.13
CA SER A 66 17.03 6.84 -48.40
C SER A 66 17.57 7.75 -47.28
N THR A 67 16.80 7.94 -46.21
CA THR A 67 17.34 8.40 -44.93
C THR A 67 16.66 7.66 -43.78
N ASN A 68 17.42 6.79 -43.12
CA ASN A 68 17.16 6.19 -41.80
C ASN A 68 16.20 4.99 -41.72
N ILE A 69 16.22 4.11 -42.73
CA ILE A 69 15.51 2.80 -42.68
C ILE A 69 16.00 1.94 -41.51
N LEU A 70 17.31 2.00 -41.19
CA LEU A 70 17.88 1.28 -40.04
C LEU A 70 17.30 1.80 -38.71
N ASP A 71 17.22 3.12 -38.51
CA ASP A 71 16.63 3.68 -37.28
C ASP A 71 15.15 3.30 -37.13
N GLN A 72 14.40 3.24 -38.23
CA GLN A 72 12.99 2.85 -38.21
C GLN A 72 12.76 1.35 -37.98
N ILE A 73 13.73 0.48 -38.31
CA ILE A 73 13.66 -0.97 -38.08
C ILE A 73 14.18 -1.35 -36.69
N PHE A 74 15.23 -0.66 -36.20
CA PHE A 74 15.83 -0.91 -34.89
C PHE A 74 15.07 -0.23 -33.73
N GLN A 75 14.34 0.85 -34.00
CA GLN A 75 13.53 1.54 -32.98
C GLN A 75 12.42 0.64 -32.40
N PRO A 76 11.60 -0.10 -33.19
CA PRO A 76 10.60 -1.02 -32.65
C PRO A 76 11.19 -2.10 -31.75
N GLN A 77 12.33 -2.70 -32.13
CA GLN A 77 13.00 -3.73 -31.34
C GLN A 77 13.52 -3.19 -30.01
N THR A 78 14.09 -1.97 -30.03
CA THR A 78 14.54 -1.29 -28.82
C THR A 78 13.38 -0.96 -27.88
N LEU A 79 12.27 -0.46 -28.42
CA LEU A 79 11.06 -0.14 -27.64
C LEU A 79 10.43 -1.39 -27.01
N THR A 80 10.35 -2.51 -27.74
CA THR A 80 9.90 -3.80 -27.18
C THR A 80 10.77 -4.24 -25.99
N ARG A 81 12.09 -4.06 -26.09
CA ARG A 81 13.00 -4.38 -24.97
C ARG A 81 12.81 -3.44 -23.79
N VAL A 82 12.50 -2.17 -24.02
CA VAL A 82 12.16 -1.21 -22.95
C VAL A 82 10.85 -1.61 -22.26
N ILE A 83 9.80 -1.94 -23.02
CA ILE A 83 8.53 -2.42 -22.46
C ILE A 83 8.76 -3.68 -21.62
N TYR A 84 9.58 -4.62 -22.10
CA TYR A 84 9.92 -5.81 -21.32
C TYR A 84 10.61 -5.49 -19.99
N LYS A 85 11.57 -4.56 -19.99
CA LYS A 85 12.23 -4.11 -18.75
C LYS A 85 11.24 -3.46 -17.78
N GLN A 86 10.35 -2.60 -18.29
CA GLN A 86 9.30 -1.96 -17.49
C GLN A 86 8.33 -3.00 -16.90
N SER A 87 7.95 -4.04 -17.65
CA SER A 87 7.12 -5.13 -17.13
C SER A 87 7.80 -5.89 -15.99
N ARG A 88 9.10 -6.17 -16.09
CA ARG A 88 9.85 -6.80 -15.00
C ARG A 88 9.92 -5.93 -13.75
N GLU A 89 10.13 -4.63 -13.93
CA GLU A 89 10.17 -3.68 -12.81
C GLU A 89 8.81 -3.56 -12.11
N ILE A 90 7.73 -3.55 -12.89
CA ILE A 90 6.36 -3.64 -12.38
C ILE A 90 6.18 -4.91 -11.53
N GLU A 91 6.56 -6.09 -12.03
CA GLU A 91 6.49 -7.35 -11.27
C GLU A 91 7.29 -7.28 -9.95
N GLU A 92 8.47 -6.66 -9.97
CA GLU A 92 9.29 -6.48 -8.77
C GLU A 92 8.59 -5.59 -7.73
N ILE A 93 8.00 -4.47 -8.17
CA ILE A 93 7.24 -3.57 -7.28
C ILE A 93 6.00 -4.26 -6.72
N LEU A 94 5.28 -5.02 -7.55
CA LEU A 94 4.14 -5.82 -7.09
C LEU A 94 4.57 -6.83 -6.01
N SER A 95 5.70 -7.51 -6.21
CA SER A 95 6.25 -8.43 -5.21
C SER A 95 6.57 -7.71 -3.89
N LYS A 96 7.13 -6.49 -3.96
CA LYS A 96 7.39 -5.65 -2.77
C LYS A 96 6.10 -5.24 -2.07
N ILE A 97 5.06 -4.86 -2.81
CA ILE A 97 3.73 -4.53 -2.24
C ILE A 97 3.13 -5.74 -1.52
N HIS A 98 3.25 -6.94 -2.08
CA HIS A 98 2.79 -8.17 -1.41
C HIS A 98 3.56 -8.45 -0.12
N LYS A 99 4.88 -8.28 -0.11
CA LYS A 99 5.69 -8.43 1.11
C LYS A 99 5.31 -7.43 2.20
N ILE A 100 5.02 -6.18 1.82
CA ILE A 100 4.54 -5.16 2.77
C ILE A 100 3.25 -5.58 3.48
N LEU A 101 2.34 -6.30 2.81
CA LEU A 101 1.15 -6.84 3.47
C LEU A 101 1.51 -7.81 4.59
N GLU A 102 2.51 -8.67 4.39
CA GLU A 102 3.00 -9.60 5.42
C GLU A 102 3.60 -8.84 6.62
N GLU A 103 4.25 -7.71 6.38
CA GLU A 103 4.77 -6.84 7.43
C GLU A 103 3.64 -6.21 8.26
N PHE A 104 2.59 -5.69 7.61
CA PHE A 104 1.40 -5.19 8.30
C PHE A 104 0.70 -6.29 9.12
N GLU A 105 0.60 -7.51 8.59
CA GLU A 105 0.07 -8.65 9.34
C GLU A 105 0.89 -8.95 10.59
N THR A 106 2.22 -8.82 10.50
CA THR A 106 3.12 -9.07 11.62
C THR A 106 2.93 -8.05 12.74
N ILE A 107 2.69 -6.78 12.38
CA ILE A 107 2.33 -5.72 13.33
C ILE A 107 1.00 -6.05 14.01
N VAL A 108 -0.06 -6.34 13.24
CA VAL A 108 -1.39 -6.62 13.78
C VAL A 108 -1.38 -7.87 14.67
N LYS A 109 -0.67 -8.94 14.27
CA LYS A 109 -0.46 -10.12 15.12
C LYS A 109 0.24 -9.75 16.45
N SER A 110 1.15 -8.79 16.42
CA SER A 110 1.83 -8.30 17.63
C SER A 110 0.92 -7.46 18.51
N MET A 111 0.07 -6.62 17.92
CA MET A 111 -0.97 -5.86 18.63
C MET A 111 -1.98 -6.80 19.30
N ARG A 112 -2.44 -7.85 18.58
CA ARG A 112 -3.33 -8.87 19.13
C ARG A 112 -2.70 -9.64 20.30
N LYS A 113 -1.40 -9.91 20.26
CA LYS A 113 -0.68 -10.51 21.40
C LYS A 113 -0.71 -9.60 22.63
N ILE A 114 -0.63 -8.27 22.45
CA ILE A 114 -0.74 -7.30 23.56
C ILE A 114 -2.15 -7.36 24.15
N LEU A 115 -3.19 -7.37 23.31
CA LEU A 115 -4.58 -7.52 23.75
C LEU A 115 -4.78 -8.79 24.59
N LEU A 116 -4.33 -9.94 24.10
CA LEU A 116 -4.42 -11.22 24.83
C LEU A 116 -3.63 -11.23 26.14
N GLN A 117 -2.51 -10.50 26.20
CA GLN A 117 -1.76 -10.30 27.45
C GLN A 117 -2.56 -9.45 28.44
N ASN A 118 -3.27 -8.44 27.94
CA ASN A 118 -4.09 -7.55 28.76
C ASN A 118 -5.34 -8.25 29.32
N ASP A 119 -6.04 -9.05 28.50
CA ASP A 119 -7.22 -9.81 28.92
C ASP A 119 -6.93 -10.77 30.10
N LYS A 120 -5.74 -11.37 30.14
CA LYS A 120 -5.31 -12.25 31.23
C LYS A 120 -5.08 -11.53 32.57
N ILE A 121 -4.90 -10.21 32.55
CA ILE A 121 -4.64 -9.39 33.73
C ILE A 121 -5.94 -8.86 34.35
N VAL A 122 -7.07 -8.94 33.62
CA VAL A 122 -8.37 -8.43 34.10
C VAL A 122 -8.99 -9.40 35.11
N SER A 123 -8.50 -9.36 36.34
CA SER A 123 -9.22 -9.80 37.53
C SER A 123 -9.59 -8.57 38.38
N ALA A 124 -10.89 -8.27 38.42
CA ALA A 124 -11.62 -7.50 39.44
C ALA A 124 -11.45 -5.96 39.58
N ASP A 125 -10.70 -5.23 38.74
CA ASP A 125 -10.49 -3.77 38.95
C ASP A 125 -11.07 -2.87 37.83
N ILE A 126 -11.87 -1.86 38.18
CA ILE A 126 -12.64 -0.99 37.26
C ILE A 126 -11.73 -0.14 36.36
N SER A 127 -10.57 0.29 36.87
CA SER A 127 -9.55 1.04 36.10
C SER A 127 -8.88 0.18 35.00
N ILE A 128 -8.75 -1.12 35.25
CA ILE A 128 -8.21 -2.09 34.29
C ILE A 128 -9.24 -2.33 33.16
N SER A 129 -10.54 -2.30 33.47
CA SER A 129 -11.62 -2.47 32.49
C SER A 129 -11.64 -1.39 31.40
N LEU A 130 -11.47 -0.12 31.76
CA LEU A 130 -11.40 0.99 30.79
C LEU A 130 -10.15 0.93 29.89
N SER A 131 -9.00 0.60 30.47
CA SER A 131 -7.75 0.43 29.70
C SER A 131 -7.85 -0.74 28.71
N ASN A 132 -8.58 -1.79 29.07
CA ASN A 132 -8.79 -2.94 28.18
C ASN A 132 -9.72 -2.62 27.00
N LEU A 133 -10.82 -1.89 27.25
CA LEU A 133 -11.70 -1.42 26.19
C LEU A 133 -10.95 -0.56 25.18
N TYR A 134 -10.05 0.28 25.69
CA TYR A 134 -9.23 1.18 24.87
C TYR A 134 -8.21 0.43 24.00
N ILE A 135 -7.45 -0.51 24.59
CA ILE A 135 -6.53 -1.38 23.85
C ILE A 135 -7.28 -2.19 22.79
N THR A 136 -8.45 -2.73 23.14
CA THR A 136 -9.31 -3.47 22.19
C THR A 136 -9.67 -2.61 20.99
N ARG A 137 -10.07 -1.35 21.22
CA ARG A 137 -10.45 -0.42 20.14
C ARG A 137 -9.29 -0.15 19.19
N ILE A 138 -8.08 0.09 19.70
CA ILE A 138 -6.89 0.28 18.87
C ILE A 138 -6.61 -0.98 18.04
N VAL A 139 -6.61 -2.16 18.66
CA VAL A 139 -6.33 -3.40 17.91
C VAL A 139 -7.38 -3.65 16.81
N ASP A 140 -8.66 -3.47 17.11
CA ASP A 140 -9.76 -3.64 16.14
C ASP A 140 -9.65 -2.67 14.95
N MET A 141 -9.29 -1.42 15.21
CA MET A 141 -9.02 -0.39 14.20
C MET A 141 -7.96 -0.84 13.18
N TYR A 142 -6.82 -1.31 13.68
CA TYR A 142 -5.71 -1.82 12.85
C TYR A 142 -6.05 -3.14 12.14
N GLU A 143 -6.84 -4.02 12.75
CA GLU A 143 -7.33 -5.23 12.10
C GLU A 143 -8.24 -4.93 10.91
N LYS A 144 -9.17 -3.98 11.08
CA LYS A 144 -10.06 -3.51 10.00
C LYS A 144 -9.26 -2.88 8.86
N GLU A 145 -8.30 -2.02 9.17
CA GLU A 145 -7.44 -1.40 8.16
C GLU A 145 -6.61 -2.45 7.41
N LEU A 146 -6.07 -3.46 8.10
CA LEU A 146 -5.35 -4.56 7.44
C LEU A 146 -6.25 -5.34 6.48
N MET A 147 -7.48 -5.67 6.90
CA MET A 147 -8.43 -6.37 6.03
C MET A 147 -8.80 -5.53 4.80
N TYR A 148 -8.97 -4.23 4.99
CA TYR A 148 -9.18 -3.29 3.90
C TYR A 148 -8.02 -3.29 2.91
N LYS A 149 -6.78 -3.17 3.40
CA LYS A 149 -5.56 -3.21 2.57
C LYS A 149 -5.41 -4.53 1.81
N ARG A 150 -5.67 -5.66 2.46
CA ARG A 150 -5.69 -6.98 1.80
C ARG A 150 -6.73 -7.04 0.68
N ASN A 151 -7.94 -6.55 0.93
CA ASN A 151 -9.01 -6.55 -0.07
C ASN A 151 -8.67 -5.64 -1.26
N LEU A 152 -8.00 -4.51 -1.03
CA LEU A 152 -7.52 -3.64 -2.11
C LEU A 152 -6.51 -4.34 -3.02
N VAL A 153 -5.58 -5.12 -2.47
CA VAL A 153 -4.50 -5.76 -3.25
C VAL A 153 -4.95 -7.09 -3.85
N LEU A 154 -5.59 -7.96 -3.04
CA LEU A 154 -5.93 -9.34 -3.43
C LEU A 154 -7.34 -9.46 -4.04
N GLY A 155 -8.23 -8.49 -3.79
CA GLY A 155 -9.62 -8.51 -4.27
C GLY A 155 -9.80 -8.22 -5.77
N GLY A 156 -8.74 -8.32 -6.58
CA GLY A 156 -8.80 -8.23 -8.05
C GLY A 156 -8.49 -6.85 -8.65
N ALA A 157 -8.16 -5.84 -7.84
CA ALA A 157 -7.90 -4.48 -8.33
C ALA A 157 -6.47 -4.31 -8.92
N LEU A 158 -5.52 -5.14 -8.49
CA LEU A 158 -4.13 -5.16 -8.96
C LEU A 158 -3.87 -6.30 -9.97
N VAL A 159 -4.86 -6.65 -10.78
CA VAL A 159 -4.63 -7.50 -11.95
C VAL A 159 -4.06 -6.62 -13.05
N ILE A 160 -2.77 -6.76 -13.33
CA ILE A 160 -2.17 -6.15 -14.52
C ILE A 160 -2.46 -7.10 -15.67
N ASP A 161 -3.43 -6.73 -16.49
CA ASP A 161 -3.71 -7.45 -17.71
C ASP A 161 -2.51 -7.32 -18.65
N HIS A 162 -1.91 -8.46 -19.03
CA HIS A 162 -0.88 -8.52 -20.05
C HIS A 162 -1.47 -8.56 -21.47
N SER A 163 -2.80 -8.63 -21.59
CA SER A 163 -3.55 -8.60 -22.84
C SER A 163 -4.20 -7.24 -23.09
N GLU A 164 -3.39 -6.20 -23.30
CA GLU A 164 -3.88 -5.00 -24.01
C GLU A 164 -4.08 -5.35 -25.49
N TYR A 165 -5.08 -6.17 -25.82
CA TYR A 165 -5.68 -6.28 -27.16
C TYR A 165 -6.93 -7.17 -27.09
N GLU A 166 -8.01 -6.66 -26.51
CA GLU A 166 -9.36 -6.94 -27.06
C GLU A 166 -10.36 -5.94 -26.49
N ASN A 167 -10.94 -5.14 -27.39
CA ASN A 167 -12.18 -4.43 -27.13
C ASN A 167 -13.20 -5.44 -26.59
N ASN A 168 -13.73 -5.26 -25.39
CA ASN A 168 -15.05 -5.79 -25.07
C ASN A 168 -15.75 -4.92 -24.01
N GLU A 169 -16.78 -4.23 -24.47
CA GLU A 169 -17.94 -3.89 -23.65
C GLU A 169 -18.47 -5.17 -23.01
N THR A 170 -18.27 -5.35 -21.71
CA THR A 170 -19.14 -6.24 -20.94
C THR A 170 -19.67 -5.51 -19.71
N ASN A 171 -21.00 -5.52 -19.65
CA ASN A 171 -21.85 -4.87 -18.68
C ASN A 171 -21.73 -5.52 -17.28
N ASN A 172 -21.79 -4.66 -16.26
CA ASN A 172 -22.34 -4.84 -14.91
C ASN A 172 -22.32 -6.22 -14.24
N LEU A 173 -21.65 -6.29 -13.08
CA LEU A 173 -22.18 -6.93 -11.86
C LEU A 173 -21.44 -6.42 -10.60
N GLY A 174 -22.08 -5.53 -9.85
CA GLY A 174 -22.30 -5.64 -8.40
C GLY A 174 -21.15 -5.82 -7.39
N GLY A 175 -19.89 -5.63 -7.76
CA GLY A 175 -18.74 -5.54 -6.86
C GLY A 175 -17.81 -4.46 -7.38
N ILE A 176 -17.00 -3.84 -6.52
CA ILE A 176 -16.03 -2.81 -6.92
C ILE A 176 -14.94 -3.48 -7.78
N ALA A 177 -15.26 -3.77 -9.04
CA ALA A 177 -14.36 -4.29 -10.05
C ALA A 177 -13.58 -3.10 -10.60
N ILE A 178 -12.48 -2.79 -9.92
CA ILE A 178 -11.48 -1.83 -10.41
C ILE A 178 -10.94 -2.43 -11.72
N LYS A 179 -11.17 -1.75 -12.85
CA LYS A 179 -10.70 -2.21 -14.17
C LYS A 179 -9.18 -2.38 -14.15
N PRO A 180 -8.63 -3.42 -14.81
CA PRO A 180 -7.19 -3.57 -14.99
C PRO A 180 -6.66 -2.41 -15.83
N GLY A 181 -5.77 -1.59 -15.28
CA GLY A 181 -5.23 -0.41 -15.96
C GLY A 181 -4.64 0.62 -14.99
N ILE A 182 -3.98 1.65 -15.53
CA ILE A 182 -3.28 2.68 -14.75
C ILE A 182 -4.23 3.39 -13.77
N ASP A 183 -5.43 3.73 -14.22
CA ASP A 183 -6.42 4.44 -13.39
C ASP A 183 -6.92 3.57 -12.24
N GLY A 184 -6.97 2.24 -12.43
CA GLY A 184 -7.25 1.31 -11.35
C GLY A 184 -6.15 1.33 -10.29
N VAL A 185 -4.89 1.30 -10.71
CA VAL A 185 -3.74 1.39 -9.79
C VAL A 185 -3.68 2.73 -9.07
N LYS A 186 -4.00 3.84 -9.74
CA LYS A 186 -4.11 5.18 -9.11
C LYS A 186 -5.21 5.19 -8.03
N LEU A 187 -6.39 4.67 -8.36
CA LEU A 187 -7.50 4.58 -7.39
C LEU A 187 -7.12 3.73 -6.17
N ILE A 188 -6.41 2.62 -6.37
CA ILE A 188 -5.88 1.82 -5.26
C ILE A 188 -4.89 2.62 -4.44
N ALA A 189 -3.95 3.33 -5.07
CA ALA A 189 -2.96 4.14 -4.37
C ALA A 189 -3.62 5.23 -3.51
N GLU A 190 -4.61 5.94 -4.05
CA GLU A 190 -5.40 6.96 -3.34
C GLU A 190 -6.12 6.35 -2.13
N ARG A 191 -6.84 5.24 -2.34
CA ARG A 191 -7.56 4.52 -1.27
C ARG A 191 -6.62 3.96 -0.22
N TRP A 192 -5.47 3.47 -0.65
CA TRP A 192 -4.45 2.93 0.22
C TRP A 192 -3.88 4.01 1.16
N ALA A 193 -3.64 5.21 0.63
CA ALA A 193 -3.14 6.37 1.38
C ALA A 193 -4.18 6.96 2.34
N ALA A 194 -5.48 6.78 2.09
CA ALA A 194 -6.55 7.37 2.89
C ALA A 194 -6.71 6.76 4.30
N GLN A 195 -6.24 5.52 4.51
CA GLN A 195 -6.33 4.79 5.79
C GLN A 195 -7.69 4.92 6.52
N PRO A 196 -8.81 4.62 5.85
CA PRO A 196 -10.15 5.03 6.30
C PRO A 196 -10.61 4.42 7.62
N TYR A 197 -9.97 3.32 8.06
CA TYR A 197 -10.32 2.68 9.32
C TYR A 197 -9.42 3.11 10.47
N LEU A 198 -8.38 3.93 10.25
CA LEU A 198 -7.58 4.47 11.33
C LEU A 198 -8.19 5.80 11.83
N GLU A 199 -8.65 5.78 13.07
CA GLU A 199 -9.11 6.95 13.83
C GLU A 199 -7.90 7.56 14.56
N PHE A 200 -7.22 8.51 13.92
CA PHE A 200 -5.99 9.14 14.45
C PHE A 200 -6.22 9.86 15.79
N GLU A 201 -7.44 10.30 16.08
CA GLU A 201 -7.81 10.89 17.37
C GLU A 201 -7.64 9.87 18.51
N ILE A 202 -7.89 8.59 18.26
CA ILE A 202 -7.64 7.54 19.25
C ILE A 202 -6.13 7.38 19.45
N GLU A 203 -5.33 7.39 18.38
CA GLU A 203 -3.88 7.28 18.51
C GLU A 203 -3.27 8.46 19.27
N GLU A 204 -3.76 9.67 19.02
CA GLU A 204 -3.36 10.87 19.74
C GLU A 204 -3.69 10.77 21.25
N GLU A 205 -4.90 10.32 21.58
CA GLU A 205 -5.28 10.08 22.97
C GLU A 205 -4.35 9.05 23.66
N MET A 206 -3.86 8.05 22.93
CA MET A 206 -2.95 7.02 23.47
C MET A 206 -1.61 7.66 23.81
N VAL A 207 -1.08 8.46 22.89
CA VAL A 207 0.18 9.19 23.05
C VAL A 207 0.07 10.17 24.22
N ASP A 208 -1.04 10.88 24.36
CA ASP A 208 -1.30 11.79 25.47
C ASP A 208 -1.32 11.07 26.82
N ARG A 209 -2.01 9.93 26.92
CA ARG A 209 -2.02 9.11 28.13
C ARG A 209 -0.61 8.66 28.52
N ILE A 210 0.21 8.25 27.54
CA ILE A 210 1.61 7.89 27.76
C ILE A 210 2.42 9.11 28.25
N ASN A 211 2.22 10.28 27.64
CA ASN A 211 2.93 11.51 27.98
C ASN A 211 2.58 12.03 29.37
N ILE A 212 1.29 12.01 29.74
CA ILE A 212 0.82 12.38 31.08
C ILE A 212 1.49 11.48 32.11
N TRP A 213 1.52 10.16 31.89
CA TRP A 213 2.17 9.24 32.82
C TRP A 213 3.67 9.50 32.96
N LYS A 214 4.38 9.76 31.86
CA LYS A 214 5.81 10.12 31.89
C LYS A 214 6.05 11.37 32.74
N LYS A 215 5.26 12.42 32.55
CA LYS A 215 5.33 13.67 33.33
C LYS A 215 5.09 13.41 34.82
N VAL A 216 4.04 12.68 35.18
CA VAL A 216 3.74 12.34 36.59
C VAL A 216 4.93 11.61 37.24
N LYS A 217 5.52 10.65 36.53
CA LYS A 217 6.69 9.92 37.04
C LYS A 217 7.93 10.79 37.20
N GLU A 218 8.12 11.80 36.35
CA GLU A 218 9.20 12.78 36.50
C GLU A 218 8.98 13.68 37.73
N PHE A 219 7.77 14.19 37.93
CA PHE A 219 7.42 14.95 39.13
C PHE A 219 7.63 14.17 40.42
N GLU A 220 7.25 12.88 40.45
CA GLU A 220 7.47 12.01 41.61
C GLU A 220 8.97 11.82 41.93
N LYS A 221 9.84 11.85 40.93
CA LYS A 221 11.30 11.77 41.13
C LYS A 221 11.88 13.06 41.66
N LEU A 222 11.35 14.21 41.24
CA LEU A 222 11.81 15.53 41.68
C LEU A 222 11.39 15.84 43.13
N ASN A 223 10.33 15.22 43.61
CA ASN A 223 9.80 15.39 44.97
C ASN A 223 10.28 14.31 45.96
N LYS A 224 11.31 13.52 45.61
CA LYS A 224 11.98 12.53 46.46
C LYS A 224 13.45 12.91 46.64
#